data_AF-A0A5K7ZPI5-F1
#
_entry.id   AF-A0A5K7ZPI5-F1
#
_cell.length_a   1.000
_cell.length_b   1.000
_cell.length_c   1.000
_cell.angle_alpha   90.00
_cell.angle_beta   90.00
_cell.angle_gamma   90.00
#
_symmetry.space_group_name_H-M   'P 1'
#
loop_
_entity.id
_entity.type
_entity.pdbx_description
1 polymer ?
#
loop_
_entity_poly.entity_id
_entity_poly.type
_entity_poly.pdbx_seq_one_letter_code
_entity_poly.pdbx_strand_id
1 'polypeptide(L)'
;MNPTKHAVNCCLSLLLGITLLTVTACSQRSMEQAGQGAVTGAAVGAVGGMVTALVFGGNVGEAAARGAVYGGSTGATAGAISGAVTDSNEKKAQQAARLEALRNKLGDEAYQGLSALVECKHEISQGYGRTAAASDNPDHALAGLWLQVLAYADRGQTDQARNLFGQLMAKDGDITSESQAERKMEAALEKLMQIRKEYNLPVECIE
;
A
#
# COMPACT_ATOMS: atom_id res chain seq x y z
N MET A 1 -31.39 15.79 59.18
CA MET A 1 -30.23 15.02 59.65
C MET A 1 -30.18 13.73 58.85
N ASN A 2 -29.09 13.50 58.12
CA ASN A 2 -28.74 12.15 57.64
C ASN A 2 -28.24 11.36 58.86
N PRO A 3 -28.50 10.04 58.98
CA PRO A 3 -27.39 9.12 58.73
C PRO A 3 -27.77 7.68 58.23
N THR A 4 -27.04 7.25 57.20
CA THR A 4 -26.23 6.01 57.08
C THR A 4 -26.78 4.59 57.31
N LYS A 5 -26.54 3.78 56.25
CA LYS A 5 -25.84 2.46 56.22
C LYS A 5 -26.52 1.25 56.88
N HIS A 6 -26.87 0.26 56.06
CA HIS A 6 -26.30 -1.11 56.06
C HIS A 6 -27.17 -2.03 55.20
N ALA A 7 -26.77 -2.24 53.94
CA ALA A 7 -27.22 -3.37 53.13
C ALA A 7 -26.13 -3.70 52.10
N VAL A 8 -24.93 -3.94 52.62
CA VAL A 8 -23.81 -4.57 51.91
C VAL A 8 -23.90 -6.06 52.23
N ASN A 9 -23.62 -6.92 51.24
CA ASN A 9 -23.49 -8.40 51.35
C ASN A 9 -24.76 -9.26 51.28
N CYS A 10 -25.48 -9.26 50.15
CA CYS A 10 -26.23 -10.47 49.76
C CYS A 10 -26.42 -10.63 48.22
N CYS A 11 -25.62 -9.94 47.40
CA CYS A 11 -25.73 -10.00 45.94
C CYS A 11 -24.38 -10.29 45.26
N LEU A 12 -23.47 -10.98 45.96
CA LEU A 12 -22.12 -11.27 45.47
C LEU A 12 -21.89 -12.77 45.23
N SER A 13 -22.93 -13.53 44.87
CA SER A 13 -22.79 -14.98 44.62
C SER A 13 -23.61 -15.50 43.44
N LEU A 14 -24.15 -14.63 42.57
CA LEU A 14 -24.91 -15.04 41.38
C LEU A 14 -24.44 -14.36 40.08
N LEU A 15 -23.15 -14.04 39.98
CA LEU A 15 -22.51 -13.44 38.79
C LEU A 15 -21.29 -14.24 38.31
N LEU A 16 -21.28 -15.55 38.58
CA LEU A 16 -20.21 -16.46 38.16
C LEU A 16 -20.84 -17.65 37.42
N GLY A 17 -21.28 -17.45 36.17
CA GLY A 17 -21.98 -18.54 35.47
C GLY A 17 -22.33 -18.40 33.99
N ILE A 18 -21.95 -17.33 33.27
CA ILE A 18 -22.22 -17.23 31.82
C ILE A 18 -21.09 -16.45 31.11
N THR A 19 -19.94 -17.08 30.91
CA THR A 19 -18.96 -16.64 29.89
C THR A 19 -18.26 -17.87 29.29
N LEU A 20 -19.04 -18.88 28.90
CA LEU A 20 -18.60 -19.89 27.95
C LEU A 20 -19.55 -19.87 26.75
N LEU A 21 -18.95 -19.69 25.56
CA LEU A 21 -19.48 -20.05 24.24
C LEU A 21 -20.56 -19.14 23.64
N THR A 22 -20.13 -18.03 23.04
CA THR A 22 -20.79 -17.49 21.85
C THR A 22 -19.75 -17.11 20.78
N VAL A 23 -19.55 -18.05 19.85
CA VAL A 23 -19.26 -17.89 18.41
C VAL A 23 -18.47 -16.65 17.97
N THR A 24 -17.33 -16.90 17.32
CA THR A 24 -17.15 -16.40 15.95
C THR A 24 -16.73 -17.57 15.08
N ALA A 25 -17.70 -18.13 14.36
CA ALA A 25 -17.39 -18.85 13.14
C ALA A 25 -16.51 -17.92 12.29
N CYS A 26 -15.33 -18.40 11.85
CA CYS A 26 -14.63 -17.79 10.73
C CYS A 26 -15.58 -17.88 9.54
N SER A 27 -16.41 -16.84 9.34
CA SER A 27 -17.27 -16.79 8.18
C SER A 27 -16.38 -16.76 6.93
N GLN A 28 -16.76 -17.46 5.86
CA GLN A 28 -16.01 -17.44 4.60
C GLN A 28 -15.72 -16.01 4.13
N ARG A 29 -16.62 -15.06 4.42
CA ARG A 29 -16.46 -13.63 4.10
C ARG A 29 -15.28 -12.98 4.82
N SER A 30 -15.01 -13.34 6.08
CA SER A 30 -13.87 -12.81 6.83
C SER A 30 -12.54 -13.34 6.28
N MET A 31 -12.50 -14.59 5.80
CA MET A 31 -11.32 -15.18 5.15
C MET A 31 -11.10 -14.62 3.73
N GLU A 32 -12.17 -14.31 3.01
CA GLU A 32 -12.11 -13.70 1.67
C GLU A 32 -11.65 -12.23 1.73
N GLN A 33 -12.19 -11.43 2.65
CA GLN A 33 -11.75 -10.04 2.88
C GLN A 33 -10.31 -9.96 3.39
N ALA A 34 -9.92 -10.89 4.27
CA ALA A 34 -8.55 -11.07 4.72
C ALA A 34 -7.59 -11.35 3.55
N GLY A 35 -7.98 -12.27 2.64
CA GLY A 35 -7.20 -12.62 1.46
C GLY A 35 -7.03 -11.44 0.50
N GLN A 36 -8.11 -10.70 0.23
CA GLN A 36 -8.07 -9.49 -0.62
C GLN A 36 -7.18 -8.39 -0.02
N GLY A 37 -7.22 -8.20 1.31
CA GLY A 37 -6.35 -7.24 2.00
C GLY A 37 -4.85 -7.60 1.90
N ALA A 38 -4.50 -8.88 2.05
CA ALA A 38 -3.11 -9.33 1.95
C ALA A 38 -2.56 -9.21 0.52
N VAL A 39 -3.37 -9.56 -0.47
CA VAL A 39 -3.05 -9.42 -1.90
C VAL A 39 -2.80 -7.95 -2.25
N THR A 40 -3.71 -7.07 -1.82
CA THR A 40 -3.59 -5.63 -2.07
C THR A 40 -2.38 -5.06 -1.34
N GLY A 41 -2.15 -5.41 -0.07
CA GLY A 41 -0.98 -4.96 0.68
C GLY A 41 0.33 -5.33 -0.01
N ALA A 42 0.47 -6.57 -0.47
CA ALA A 42 1.66 -7.04 -1.19
C ALA A 42 1.87 -6.29 -2.52
N ALA A 43 0.80 -6.11 -3.29
CA ALA A 43 0.85 -5.36 -4.53
C ALA A 43 1.22 -3.89 -4.30
N VAL A 44 0.67 -3.24 -3.27
CA VAL A 44 1.01 -1.85 -2.90
C VAL A 44 2.45 -1.72 -2.43
N GLY A 45 2.93 -2.68 -1.64
CA GLY A 45 4.35 -2.74 -1.27
C GLY A 45 5.23 -2.83 -2.51
N ALA A 46 4.87 -3.66 -3.48
CA ALA A 46 5.62 -3.83 -4.73
C ALA A 46 5.62 -2.55 -5.58
N VAL A 47 4.45 -1.96 -5.81
CA VAL A 47 4.31 -0.71 -6.59
C VAL A 47 5.01 0.45 -5.89
N GLY A 48 4.94 0.52 -4.55
CA GLY A 48 5.70 1.50 -3.77
C GLY A 48 7.21 1.31 -3.85
N GLY A 49 7.68 0.06 -3.83
CA GLY A 49 9.09 -0.26 -4.06
C GLY A 49 9.56 0.21 -5.45
N MET A 50 8.76 -0.03 -6.49
CA MET A 50 9.01 0.49 -7.83
C MET A 50 9.08 2.02 -7.87
N VAL A 51 8.09 2.73 -7.32
CA VAL A 51 8.09 4.20 -7.32
C VAL A 51 9.25 4.76 -6.51
N THR A 52 9.65 4.10 -5.42
CA THR A 52 10.87 4.45 -4.69
C THR A 52 12.11 4.32 -5.59
N ALA A 53 12.21 3.31 -6.46
CA ALA A 53 13.31 3.22 -7.41
C ALA A 53 13.25 4.26 -8.53
N LEU A 54 12.05 4.73 -8.89
CA LEU A 54 11.89 5.86 -9.82
C LEU A 54 12.40 7.16 -9.20
N VAL A 55 12.05 7.42 -7.93
CA VAL A 55 12.37 8.65 -7.19
C VAL A 55 13.83 8.68 -6.72
N PHE A 56 14.34 7.59 -6.14
CA PHE A 56 15.64 7.54 -5.48
C PHE A 56 16.71 6.79 -6.29
N GLY A 57 16.37 6.41 -7.52
CA GLY A 57 17.22 5.58 -8.35
C GLY A 57 17.22 4.10 -7.96
N GLY A 58 17.76 3.26 -8.84
CA GLY A 58 17.84 1.82 -8.69
C GLY A 58 17.03 1.05 -9.74
N ASN A 59 17.02 -0.28 -9.60
CA ASN A 59 16.28 -1.16 -10.50
C ASN A 59 14.82 -1.30 -10.03
N VAL A 60 13.88 -0.92 -10.89
CA VAL A 60 12.43 -0.99 -10.62
C VAL A 60 11.97 -2.40 -10.27
N GLY A 61 12.45 -3.43 -10.97
CA GLY A 61 12.07 -4.82 -10.72
C GLY A 61 12.57 -5.34 -9.37
N GLU A 62 13.82 -5.07 -9.03
CA GLU A 62 14.40 -5.45 -7.74
C GLU A 62 13.69 -4.73 -6.57
N ALA A 63 13.45 -3.42 -6.72
CA ALA A 63 12.78 -2.65 -5.70
C ALA A 63 11.31 -3.06 -5.52
N ALA A 64 10.61 -3.40 -6.61
CA ALA A 64 9.27 -3.97 -6.56
C ALA A 64 9.26 -5.31 -5.82
N ALA A 65 10.17 -6.22 -6.14
CA ALA A 65 10.27 -7.51 -5.46
C ALA A 65 10.54 -7.35 -3.96
N ARG A 66 11.42 -6.42 -3.57
CA ARG A 66 11.66 -6.11 -2.14
C ARG A 66 10.42 -5.51 -1.47
N GLY A 67 9.75 -4.58 -2.13
CA GLY A 67 8.54 -3.94 -1.60
C GLY A 67 7.40 -4.92 -1.37
N ALA A 68 7.21 -5.88 -2.29
CA ALA A 68 6.22 -6.94 -2.19
C ALA A 68 6.30 -7.73 -0.87
N VAL A 69 7.52 -8.08 -0.46
CA VAL A 69 7.81 -8.87 0.73
C VAL A 69 7.34 -8.19 2.02
N TYR A 70 7.30 -6.86 2.07
CA TYR A 70 6.89 -6.10 3.26
C TYR A 70 5.42 -5.66 3.20
N GLY A 71 4.85 -5.52 2.00
CA GLY A 71 3.44 -5.19 1.81
C GLY A 71 2.48 -6.32 2.17
N GLY A 72 2.85 -7.58 1.90
CA GLY A 72 1.96 -8.74 2.10
C GLY A 72 1.79 -9.20 3.56
N SER A 73 2.50 -8.59 4.51
CA SER A 73 2.50 -9.01 5.92
C SER A 73 1.44 -8.33 6.80
N THR A 74 0.63 -7.42 6.26
CA THR A 74 -0.41 -6.71 7.02
C THR A 74 -1.64 -7.61 7.23
N GLY A 75 -1.56 -8.49 8.23
CA GLY A 75 -2.69 -8.76 9.12
C GLY A 75 -3.49 -10.05 8.96
N ALA A 76 -3.61 -10.67 7.77
CA ALA A 76 -4.60 -11.76 7.66
C ALA A 76 -4.13 -13.05 6.95
N THR A 77 -2.92 -13.07 6.39
CA THR A 77 -2.44 -14.28 5.68
C THR A 77 -0.93 -14.48 5.78
N ALA A 78 -0.36 -14.19 6.96
CA ALA A 78 0.95 -14.74 7.30
C ALA A 78 0.97 -16.27 7.12
N GLY A 79 -0.17 -16.96 7.19
CA GLY A 79 -0.28 -18.42 7.04
C GLY A 79 -0.17 -18.99 5.61
N ALA A 80 -0.48 -18.25 4.53
CA ALA A 80 -0.48 -18.83 3.17
C ALA A 80 0.84 -18.64 2.41
N ILE A 81 1.61 -17.60 2.75
CA ILE A 81 2.97 -17.37 2.22
C ILE A 81 4.04 -17.92 3.18
N SER A 82 3.66 -18.33 4.40
CA SER A 82 4.56 -18.97 5.37
C SER A 82 4.74 -20.47 5.12
N GLY A 83 5.47 -20.79 4.07
CA GLY A 83 6.54 -21.79 4.20
C GLY A 83 7.84 -21.16 4.75
N ALA A 84 8.03 -19.84 4.60
CA ALA A 84 9.30 -19.16 4.86
C ALA A 84 9.29 -18.11 6.00
N VAL A 85 8.12 -17.73 6.54
CA VAL A 85 8.03 -16.82 7.69
C VAL A 85 7.95 -17.64 8.96
N THR A 86 9.08 -18.25 9.35
CA THR A 86 9.21 -18.80 10.70
C THR A 86 8.83 -17.72 11.70
N ASP A 87 7.95 -18.10 12.61
CA ASP A 87 7.02 -17.31 13.41
C ASP A 87 7.68 -16.43 14.49
N SER A 88 8.67 -15.62 14.15
CA SER A 88 9.27 -14.67 15.09
C SER A 88 8.57 -13.31 15.02
N ASN A 89 8.19 -12.79 16.19
CA ASN A 89 7.70 -11.41 16.33
C ASN A 89 8.69 -10.39 15.75
N GLU A 90 9.99 -10.72 15.77
CA GLU A 90 11.07 -9.91 15.18
C GLU A 90 10.93 -9.74 13.67
N LYS A 91 10.62 -10.81 12.91
CA LYS A 91 10.45 -10.70 11.45
C LYS A 91 9.21 -9.87 11.10
N LYS A 92 8.10 -10.06 11.80
CA LYS A 92 6.87 -9.26 11.63
C LYS A 92 7.13 -7.78 11.94
N ALA A 93 7.83 -7.49 13.04
CA ALA A 93 8.24 -6.14 13.38
C ALA A 93 9.18 -5.52 12.33
N GLN A 94 10.13 -6.29 11.80
CA GLN A 94 11.04 -5.83 10.75
C GLN A 94 10.33 -5.57 9.41
N GLN A 95 9.31 -6.34 9.07
CA GLN A 95 8.48 -6.08 7.87
C GLN A 95 7.64 -4.83 8.06
N ALA A 96 6.97 -4.68 9.21
CA ALA A 96 6.20 -3.47 9.53
C ALA A 96 7.08 -2.22 9.50
N ALA A 97 8.28 -2.27 10.10
CA ALA A 97 9.24 -1.17 10.07
C ALA A 97 9.70 -0.82 8.65
N ARG A 98 9.85 -1.82 7.76
CA ARG A 98 10.23 -1.57 6.36
C ARG A 98 9.09 -1.02 5.53
N LEU A 99 7.85 -1.45 5.77
CA LEU A 99 6.66 -0.87 5.16
C LEU A 99 6.47 0.59 5.60
N GLU A 100 6.68 0.84 6.89
CA GLU A 100 6.63 2.19 7.45
C GLU A 100 7.74 3.07 6.87
N ALA A 101 8.96 2.54 6.71
CA ALA A 101 10.04 3.26 6.05
C ALA A 101 9.71 3.58 4.58
N LEU A 102 9.07 2.66 3.86
CA LEU A 102 8.59 2.88 2.50
C LEU A 102 7.55 4.00 2.44
N ARG A 103 6.55 3.94 3.33
CA ARG A 103 5.51 4.97 3.46
C ARG A 103 6.12 6.33 3.77
N ASN A 104 7.05 6.41 4.71
CA ASN A 104 7.74 7.65 5.05
C ASN A 104 8.57 8.23 3.90
N LYS A 105 9.19 7.39 3.08
CA LYS A 105 9.94 7.83 1.89
C LYS A 105 9.05 8.41 0.80
N LEU A 106 7.88 7.81 0.59
CA LEU A 106 6.95 8.24 -0.45
C LEU A 106 6.03 9.38 0.01
N GLY A 107 5.76 9.45 1.30
CA GLY A 107 4.69 10.26 1.89
C GLY A 107 3.36 9.52 1.87
N ASP A 108 2.51 9.83 2.84
CA ASP A 108 1.22 9.18 3.06
C ASP A 108 0.29 9.29 1.86
N GLU A 109 0.25 10.47 1.25
CA GLU A 109 -0.59 10.75 0.08
C GLU A 109 -0.18 9.88 -1.12
N ALA A 110 1.11 9.87 -1.47
CA ALA A 110 1.60 9.04 -2.58
C ALA A 110 1.38 7.56 -2.28
N TYR A 111 1.65 7.10 -1.05
CA TYR A 111 1.42 5.71 -0.65
C TYR A 111 -0.06 5.29 -0.81
N GLN A 112 -1.00 6.12 -0.36
CA GLN A 112 -2.43 5.87 -0.54
C GLN A 112 -2.84 5.86 -2.03
N GLY A 113 -2.28 6.77 -2.81
CA GLY A 113 -2.52 6.83 -4.24
C GLY A 113 -1.99 5.62 -5.03
N LEU A 114 -0.90 4.98 -4.57
CA LEU A 114 -0.41 3.71 -5.13
C LEU A 114 -1.39 2.56 -4.87
N SER A 115 -2.05 2.55 -3.70
CA SER A 115 -3.13 1.61 -3.41
C SER A 115 -4.29 1.76 -4.36
N ALA A 116 -4.72 2.99 -4.62
CA ALA A 116 -5.75 3.26 -5.61
C ALA A 116 -5.30 2.84 -7.02
N LEU A 117 -4.05 3.11 -7.40
CA LEU A 117 -3.52 2.70 -8.70
C LEU A 117 -3.58 1.18 -8.88
N VAL A 118 -3.08 0.42 -7.92
CA VAL A 118 -3.10 -1.07 -7.95
C VAL A 118 -4.50 -1.61 -8.22
N GLU A 119 -5.52 -0.98 -7.63
CA GLU A 119 -6.93 -1.36 -7.74
C GLU A 119 -7.67 -0.76 -8.96
N CYS A 120 -6.94 -0.20 -9.93
CA CYS A 120 -7.52 0.47 -11.10
C CYS A 120 -8.47 1.63 -10.75
N LYS A 121 -8.19 2.38 -9.67
CA LYS A 121 -8.95 3.57 -9.28
C LYS A 121 -8.19 4.84 -9.70
N HIS A 122 -8.10 5.11 -11.00
CA HIS A 122 -7.18 6.11 -11.55
C HIS A 122 -7.49 7.52 -11.06
N GLU A 123 -8.75 7.94 -10.97
CA GLU A 123 -9.08 9.30 -10.49
C GLU A 123 -8.69 9.52 -9.04
N ILE A 124 -8.89 8.50 -8.20
CA ILE A 124 -8.50 8.54 -6.79
C ILE A 124 -6.96 8.61 -6.70
N SER A 125 -6.27 7.78 -7.47
CA SER A 125 -4.81 7.78 -7.57
C SER A 125 -4.26 9.15 -8.02
N GLN A 126 -4.87 9.76 -9.04
CA GLN A 126 -4.55 11.11 -9.51
C GLN A 126 -4.78 12.17 -8.43
N GLY A 127 -5.86 12.06 -7.65
CA GLY A 127 -6.14 12.98 -6.53
C GLY A 127 -5.06 12.96 -5.46
N TYR A 128 -4.67 11.77 -5.02
CA TYR A 128 -3.56 11.58 -4.09
C TYR A 128 -2.22 12.03 -4.68
N GLY A 129 -1.97 11.72 -5.96
CA GLY A 129 -0.76 12.14 -6.66
C GLY A 129 -0.61 13.65 -6.74
N ARG A 130 -1.70 14.40 -7.00
CA ARG A 130 -1.70 15.87 -6.97
C ARG A 130 -1.39 16.41 -5.57
N THR A 131 -2.00 15.82 -4.55
CA THR A 131 -1.79 16.24 -3.15
C THR A 131 -0.34 15.99 -2.73
N ALA A 132 0.20 14.81 -3.03
CA ALA A 132 1.60 14.48 -2.80
C ALA A 132 2.56 15.41 -3.56
N ALA A 133 2.28 15.70 -4.84
CA ALA A 133 3.08 16.57 -5.70
C ALA A 133 3.17 18.03 -5.21
N ALA A 134 2.22 18.45 -4.37
CA ALA A 134 2.20 19.76 -3.73
C ALA A 134 2.95 19.81 -2.39
N SER A 135 3.54 18.69 -1.95
CA SER A 135 4.32 18.64 -0.70
C SER A 135 5.56 19.53 -0.76
N ASP A 136 5.90 20.15 0.36
CA ASP A 136 7.17 20.86 0.54
C ASP A 136 8.37 19.90 0.61
N ASN A 137 8.13 18.61 0.88
CA ASN A 137 9.15 17.59 0.80
C ASN A 137 9.38 17.21 -0.68
N PRO A 138 10.60 17.40 -1.22
CA PRO A 138 10.87 17.17 -2.65
C PRO A 138 10.69 15.71 -3.06
N ASP A 139 10.99 14.74 -2.19
CA ASP A 139 10.85 13.32 -2.49
C ASP A 139 9.37 12.92 -2.56
N HIS A 140 8.56 13.44 -1.64
CA HIS A 140 7.10 13.23 -1.65
C HIS A 140 6.47 13.88 -2.88
N ALA A 141 6.95 15.08 -3.22
CA ALA A 141 6.51 15.80 -4.41
C ALA A 141 6.83 15.01 -5.70
N LEU A 142 8.05 14.47 -5.78
CA LEU A 142 8.47 13.66 -6.92
C LEU A 142 7.73 12.32 -6.98
N ALA A 143 7.49 11.65 -5.84
CA ALA A 143 6.67 10.45 -5.77
C ALA A 143 5.23 10.71 -6.23
N GLY A 144 4.63 11.83 -5.83
CA GLY A 144 3.31 12.26 -6.27
C GLY A 144 3.24 12.55 -7.77
N LEU A 145 4.29 13.11 -8.35
CA LEU A 145 4.35 13.38 -9.78
C LEU A 145 4.50 12.08 -10.60
N TRP A 146 5.36 11.16 -10.17
CA TRP A 146 5.47 9.83 -10.77
C TRP A 146 4.16 9.05 -10.66
N LEU A 147 3.45 9.14 -9.54
CA LEU A 147 2.14 8.52 -9.38
C LEU A 147 1.13 9.04 -10.42
N GLN A 148 1.07 10.35 -10.65
CA GLN A 148 0.20 10.94 -11.68
C GLN A 148 0.57 10.46 -13.09
N VAL A 149 1.87 10.40 -13.41
CA VAL A 149 2.36 9.87 -14.70
C VAL A 149 1.88 8.44 -14.91
N LEU A 150 2.09 7.57 -13.92
CA LEU A 150 1.70 6.16 -14.00
C LEU A 150 0.19 6.00 -14.08
N ALA A 151 -0.58 6.76 -13.31
CA ALA A 151 -2.04 6.68 -13.36
C ALA A 151 -2.62 7.17 -14.69
N TYR A 152 -2.04 8.19 -15.33
CA TYR A 152 -2.47 8.58 -16.68
C TYR A 152 -2.12 7.50 -17.71
N ALA A 153 -0.88 7.01 -17.68
CA ALA A 153 -0.41 6.07 -18.68
C ALA A 153 -1.07 4.69 -18.55
N ASP A 154 -1.36 4.23 -17.34
CA ASP A 154 -2.09 2.98 -17.07
C ASP A 154 -3.54 3.03 -17.57
N ARG A 155 -4.13 4.22 -17.68
CA ARG A 155 -5.44 4.46 -18.30
C ARG A 155 -5.37 4.67 -19.83
N GLY A 156 -4.20 4.52 -20.44
CA GLY A 156 -3.99 4.80 -21.86
C GLY A 156 -3.99 6.29 -22.22
N GLN A 157 -3.96 7.19 -21.23
CA GLN A 157 -3.90 8.65 -21.43
C GLN A 157 -2.44 9.13 -21.57
N THR A 158 -1.70 8.51 -22.50
CA THR A 158 -0.24 8.71 -22.66
C THR A 158 0.14 10.17 -22.90
N ASP A 159 -0.67 10.94 -23.64
CA ASP A 159 -0.42 12.36 -23.86
C ASP A 159 -0.47 13.18 -22.55
N GLN A 160 -1.40 12.85 -21.65
CA GLN A 160 -1.47 13.49 -20.33
C GLN A 160 -0.28 13.11 -19.45
N ALA A 161 0.18 11.86 -19.52
CA ALA A 161 1.38 11.43 -18.83
C ALA A 161 2.62 12.18 -19.35
N ARG A 162 2.79 12.29 -20.67
CA ARG A 162 3.92 13.00 -21.31
C ARG A 162 3.94 14.49 -20.98
N ASN A 163 2.78 15.13 -20.85
CA ASN A 163 2.67 16.53 -20.42
C ASN A 163 3.27 16.80 -19.02
N LEU A 164 3.48 15.76 -18.20
CA LEU A 164 4.12 15.87 -16.90
C LEU A 164 5.65 15.67 -16.94
N PHE A 165 6.22 15.23 -18.07
CA PHE A 165 7.66 14.92 -18.15
C PHE A 165 8.53 16.16 -17.95
N GLY A 166 8.11 17.33 -18.45
CA GLY A 166 8.83 18.58 -18.17
C GLY A 166 8.89 18.91 -16.68
N GLN A 167 7.83 18.60 -15.92
CA GLN A 167 7.83 18.77 -14.47
C GLN A 167 8.71 17.72 -13.76
N LEU A 168 8.76 16.49 -14.28
CA LEU A 168 9.65 15.44 -13.75
C LEU A 168 11.10 15.87 -13.92
N MET A 169 11.51 16.28 -15.12
CA MET A 169 12.86 16.76 -15.40
C MET A 169 13.25 17.99 -14.56
N ALA A 170 12.29 18.86 -14.23
CA ALA A 170 12.54 20.02 -13.38
C ALA A 170 12.76 19.66 -11.90
N LYS A 171 12.23 18.51 -11.44
CA LYS A 171 12.30 18.06 -10.04
C LYS A 171 13.30 16.92 -9.81
N ASP A 172 13.57 16.13 -10.83
CA ASP A 172 14.43 14.96 -10.81
C ASP A 172 15.65 15.20 -11.72
N GLY A 173 16.79 15.49 -11.10
CA GLY A 173 18.04 15.75 -11.80
C GLY A 173 18.60 14.55 -12.57
N ASP A 174 18.12 13.34 -12.30
CA ASP A 174 18.55 12.13 -13.01
C ASP A 174 17.79 11.94 -14.33
N ILE A 175 16.66 12.63 -14.52
CA ILE A 175 15.87 12.61 -15.75
C ILE A 175 16.26 13.81 -16.62
N THR A 176 17.08 13.54 -17.62
CA THR A 176 17.68 14.56 -18.50
C THR A 176 16.95 14.73 -19.83
N SER A 177 15.97 13.87 -20.14
CA SER A 177 15.18 13.96 -21.38
C SER A 177 13.80 13.33 -21.24
N GLU A 178 12.86 13.78 -22.06
CA GLU A 178 11.52 13.16 -22.18
C GLU A 178 11.62 11.68 -22.54
N SER A 179 12.54 11.32 -23.44
CA SER A 179 12.77 9.91 -23.82
C SER A 179 13.17 9.03 -22.62
N GLN A 180 13.91 9.60 -21.66
CA GLN A 180 14.32 8.88 -20.46
C GLN A 180 13.15 8.75 -19.48
N ALA A 181 12.34 9.79 -19.31
CA ALA A 181 11.11 9.74 -18.53
C ALA A 181 10.15 8.68 -19.09
N GLU A 182 9.99 8.64 -20.41
CA GLU A 182 9.14 7.68 -21.12
C GLU A 182 9.59 6.24 -20.88
N ARG A 183 10.87 5.92 -21.09
CA ARG A 183 11.39 4.56 -20.83
C ARG A 183 11.19 4.13 -19.38
N LYS A 184 11.38 5.05 -18.43
CA LYS A 184 11.16 4.78 -16.99
C LYS A 184 9.67 4.52 -16.70
N MET A 185 8.78 5.31 -17.29
CA MET A 185 7.33 5.12 -17.20
C MET A 185 6.91 3.77 -17.78
N GLU A 186 7.35 3.43 -19.00
CA GLU A 186 7.02 2.17 -19.66
C GLU A 186 7.49 0.95 -18.86
N ALA A 187 8.74 0.98 -18.37
CA ALA A 187 9.27 -0.10 -17.52
C ALA A 187 8.49 -0.26 -16.21
N ALA A 188 8.01 0.85 -15.64
CA ALA A 188 7.17 0.83 -14.45
C ALA A 188 5.76 0.30 -14.74
N LEU A 189 5.15 0.66 -15.88
CA LEU A 189 3.86 0.10 -16.30
C LEU A 189 3.94 -1.39 -16.56
N GLU A 190 5.00 -1.86 -17.24
CA GLU A 190 5.24 -3.29 -17.44
C GLU A 190 5.30 -4.00 -16.09
N LYS A 191 6.02 -3.43 -15.11
CA LYS A 191 6.11 -4.02 -13.77
C LYS A 191 4.79 -3.96 -13.01
N LEU A 192 4.01 -2.89 -13.15
CA LEU A 192 2.66 -2.78 -12.58
C LEU A 192 1.73 -3.89 -13.11
N MET A 193 1.73 -4.13 -14.42
CA MET A 193 0.97 -5.22 -15.04
C MET A 193 1.41 -6.60 -14.54
N GLN A 194 2.73 -6.81 -14.40
CA GLN A 194 3.27 -8.05 -13.82
C GLN A 194 2.83 -8.23 -12.37
N ILE A 195 2.93 -7.19 -11.53
CA ILE A 195 2.47 -7.23 -10.13
C ILE A 195 0.99 -7.60 -10.10
N ARG A 196 0.13 -6.92 -10.87
CA ARG A 196 -1.31 -7.24 -10.91
C ARG A 196 -1.56 -8.69 -11.30
N LYS A 197 -0.85 -9.20 -12.32
CA LYS A 197 -0.93 -10.61 -12.72
C LYS A 197 -0.49 -11.56 -11.61
N GLU A 198 0.65 -11.29 -10.95
CA GLU A 198 1.18 -12.10 -9.83
C GLU A 198 0.19 -12.19 -8.66
N TYR A 199 -0.58 -11.12 -8.44
CA TYR A 199 -1.53 -10.97 -7.35
C TYR A 199 -3.00 -11.22 -7.73
N ASN A 200 -3.28 -11.73 -8.94
CA ASN A 200 -4.65 -11.97 -9.45
C ASN A 200 -5.54 -10.72 -9.44
N LEU A 201 -4.96 -9.54 -9.67
CA LEU A 201 -5.64 -8.27 -9.85
C LEU A 201 -5.85 -8.00 -11.36
N PRO A 202 -6.74 -7.07 -11.75
CA PRO A 202 -6.93 -6.72 -13.15
C PRO A 202 -5.61 -6.26 -13.78
N VAL A 203 -5.15 -6.94 -14.84
CA VAL A 203 -3.90 -6.61 -15.54
C VAL A 203 -4.07 -5.32 -16.35
N GLU A 204 -5.22 -5.21 -17.01
CA GLU A 204 -5.68 -4.01 -17.70
C GLU A 204 -6.86 -3.42 -16.94
N CYS A 205 -6.90 -2.09 -16.88
CA CYS A 205 -7.98 -1.37 -16.25
C CYS A 205 -8.94 -0.86 -17.32
N ILE A 206 -10.08 -1.54 -17.44
CA ILE A 206 -11.14 -1.13 -18.36
C ILE A 206 -12.06 -0.18 -17.58
N GLU A 207 -11.92 1.11 -17.83
CA GLU A 207 -12.84 2.16 -17.35
C GLU A 207 -13.64 2.77 -18.50
#